data_AF-A0A1G2WI82-F1
#
_entry.id   AF-A0A1G2WI82-F1
#
_cell.length_a   1.000
_cell.length_b   1.000
_cell.length_c   1.000
_cell.angle_alpha   90.00
_cell.angle_beta   90.00
_cell.angle_gamma   90.00
#
_symmetry.space_group_name_H-M   'P 1'
#
loop_
_entity.id
_entity.type
_entity.pdbx_description
1 polymer ?
#
loop_
_entity_poly.entity_id
_entity_poly.type
_entity_poly.pdbx_seq_one_letter_code
_entity_poly.pdbx_strand_id
1 'polypeptide(L)'
;MNLRTAIPSILLLSLLLSGVSSADAETAASVLEQSMSETLDLWREGRYEQLYERLSHRGKTSREQFVARMRDSARRPACCWQKMENFKVLNEKRTEATVHVKIGLEGTPSPVQSATRDFKLSHDSQIWKMRLTDVFDLAGAGTKKSRH
;
A
#
# COMPACT_ATOMS: atom_id res chain seq x y z
N MET A 1 -33.93 68.06 -3.99
CA MET A 1 -32.57 68.16 -4.60
C MET A 1 -31.67 67.18 -3.87
N ASN A 2 -31.11 66.24 -4.62
CA ASN A 2 -30.30 65.12 -4.13
C ASN A 2 -28.92 65.58 -3.64
N LEU A 3 -28.42 65.04 -2.52
CA LEU A 3 -27.00 65.04 -2.21
C LEU A 3 -26.48 63.60 -2.15
N ARG A 4 -25.42 63.35 -2.91
CA ARG A 4 -24.78 62.07 -3.21
C ARG A 4 -23.65 61.75 -2.23
N THR A 5 -23.42 60.44 -2.00
CA THR A 5 -22.11 59.72 -1.80
C THR A 5 -21.27 60.02 -0.53
N ALA A 6 -20.55 59.11 0.15
CA ALA A 6 -20.13 57.71 -0.04
C ALA A 6 -19.60 57.06 1.29
N ILE A 7 -19.92 55.76 1.53
CA ILE A 7 -19.08 54.54 1.78
C ILE A 7 -17.61 54.74 2.27
N PRO A 8 -16.91 53.88 3.09
CA PRO A 8 -17.12 52.43 3.42
C PRO A 8 -16.78 51.91 4.85
N SER A 9 -17.03 50.60 5.04
CA SER A 9 -16.19 49.60 5.74
C SER A 9 -15.75 49.81 7.19
N ILE A 10 -16.40 49.08 8.12
CA ILE A 10 -15.75 48.59 9.34
C ILE A 10 -16.16 47.14 9.59
N LEU A 11 -15.22 46.25 9.25
CA LEU A 11 -14.88 44.99 9.91
C LEU A 11 -15.98 43.92 10.08
N LEU A 12 -16.03 43.05 9.05
CA LEU A 12 -16.18 41.60 9.25
C LEU A 12 -15.21 41.14 10.35
N LEU A 13 -15.72 40.65 11.48
CA LEU A 13 -14.91 39.91 12.42
C LEU A 13 -15.68 38.73 13.00
N SER A 14 -15.04 37.57 12.90
CA SER A 14 -15.14 36.42 13.79
C SER A 14 -16.45 35.60 13.77
N LEU A 15 -16.47 34.56 12.93
CA LEU A 15 -16.78 33.18 13.35
C LEU A 15 -16.41 32.20 12.22
N LEU A 16 -15.12 32.15 11.87
CA LEU A 16 -14.55 30.98 11.21
C LEU A 16 -14.42 29.90 12.30
N LEU A 17 -15.48 29.14 12.48
CA LEU A 17 -15.46 27.93 13.28
C LEU A 17 -14.51 26.94 12.60
N SER A 18 -13.42 26.67 13.30
CA SER A 18 -12.31 25.82 12.95
C SER A 18 -12.77 24.48 12.40
N GLY A 19 -12.67 24.32 11.07
CA GLY A 19 -12.64 23.00 10.46
C GLY A 19 -11.38 22.29 10.93
N VAL A 20 -11.50 21.41 11.93
CA VAL A 20 -10.48 20.39 12.21
C VAL A 20 -10.29 19.60 10.92
N SER A 21 -9.10 19.73 10.32
CA SER A 21 -8.70 19.03 9.10
C SER A 21 -8.62 17.53 9.36
N SER A 22 -9.49 16.74 8.72
CA SER A 22 -9.36 15.28 8.56
C SER A 22 -8.61 14.89 7.29
N ALA A 23 -8.03 15.84 6.54
CA ALA A 23 -7.48 15.62 5.20
C ALA A 23 -6.19 14.77 5.15
N ASP A 24 -5.39 14.75 6.22
CA ASP A 24 -4.12 14.01 6.24
C ASP A 24 -4.32 12.49 6.23
N ALA A 25 -5.34 11.97 6.94
CA ALA A 25 -5.55 10.54 7.10
C ALA A 25 -6.04 9.86 5.80
N GLU A 26 -6.93 10.52 5.06
CA GLU A 26 -7.44 10.01 3.77
C GLU A 26 -6.33 10.02 2.70
N THR A 27 -5.50 11.06 2.68
CA THR A 27 -4.35 11.17 1.78
C THR A 27 -3.31 10.09 2.07
N ALA A 28 -2.95 9.88 3.34
CA ALA A 28 -1.97 8.86 3.74
C ALA A 28 -2.44 7.44 3.42
N ALA A 29 -3.72 7.13 3.68
CA ALA A 29 -4.32 5.85 3.30
C ALA A 29 -4.23 5.60 1.78
N SER A 30 -4.53 6.62 0.97
CA SER A 30 -4.42 6.50 -0.49
C SER A 30 -3.01 6.22 -1.00
N VAL A 31 -1.98 6.80 -0.37
CA VAL A 31 -0.57 6.62 -0.76
C VAL A 31 -0.06 5.23 -0.39
N LEU A 32 -0.43 4.72 0.79
CA LEU A 32 -0.12 3.35 1.22
C LEU A 32 -0.80 2.33 0.32
N GLU A 33 -2.08 2.53 0.03
CA GLU A 33 -2.88 1.69 -0.87
C GLU A 33 -2.27 1.64 -2.27
N GLN A 34 -1.94 2.81 -2.83
CA GLN A 34 -1.29 2.91 -4.13
C GLN A 34 0.07 2.19 -4.14
N SER A 35 0.90 2.41 -3.13
CA SER A 35 2.23 1.78 -3.04
C SER A 35 2.14 0.25 -2.98
N MET A 36 1.17 -0.27 -2.25
CA MET A 36 0.88 -1.70 -2.19
C MET A 36 0.35 -2.23 -3.52
N SER A 37 -0.58 -1.50 -4.14
CA SER A 37 -1.15 -1.82 -5.46
C SER A 37 -0.06 -1.93 -6.54
N GLU A 38 0.87 -0.98 -6.61
CA GLU A 38 1.99 -1.00 -7.57
C GLU A 38 2.94 -2.18 -7.32
N THR A 39 3.14 -2.57 -6.07
CA THR A 39 3.92 -3.77 -5.71
C THR A 39 3.26 -5.04 -6.25
N LEU A 40 1.94 -5.15 -6.09
CA LEU A 40 1.17 -6.30 -6.60
C LEU A 40 1.15 -6.34 -8.15
N ASP A 41 1.08 -5.17 -8.80
CA ASP A 41 1.14 -5.10 -10.27
C ASP A 41 2.50 -5.54 -10.82
N LEU A 42 3.62 -5.08 -10.25
CA LEU A 42 4.96 -5.53 -10.64
C LEU A 42 5.13 -7.05 -10.50
N TRP A 43 4.57 -7.63 -9.43
CA TRP A 43 4.57 -9.07 -9.23
C TRP A 43 3.75 -9.78 -10.32
N ARG A 44 2.50 -9.35 -10.55
CA ARG A 44 1.61 -9.94 -11.56
C ARG A 44 2.21 -9.87 -12.97
N GLU A 45 2.83 -8.74 -13.32
CA GLU A 45 3.51 -8.50 -14.61
C GLU A 45 4.81 -9.31 -14.77
N GLY A 46 5.27 -10.01 -13.74
CA GLY A 46 6.53 -10.77 -13.79
C GLY A 46 7.79 -9.90 -13.77
N ARG A 47 7.67 -8.61 -13.43
CA ARG A 47 8.78 -7.65 -13.36
C ARG A 47 9.56 -7.77 -12.06
N TYR A 48 10.08 -8.97 -11.79
CA TYR A 48 10.66 -9.34 -10.50
C TYR A 48 11.90 -8.53 -10.10
N GLU A 49 12.70 -8.10 -11.08
CA GLU A 49 13.85 -7.23 -10.83
C GLU A 49 13.41 -5.89 -10.20
N GLN A 50 12.36 -5.29 -10.76
CA GLN A 50 11.83 -4.01 -10.28
C GLN A 50 11.01 -4.19 -9.01
N LEU A 51 10.29 -5.30 -8.90
CA LEU A 51 9.63 -5.69 -7.67
C LEU A 51 10.63 -5.77 -6.52
N TYR A 52 11.78 -6.43 -6.70
CA TYR A 52 12.82 -6.52 -5.68
C TYR A 52 13.28 -5.13 -5.20
N GLU A 53 13.43 -4.18 -6.13
CA GLU A 53 13.81 -2.82 -5.76
C GLU A 53 12.75 -2.09 -4.91
N ARG A 54 11.50 -2.51 -5.02
CA ARG A 54 10.37 -1.93 -4.28
C ARG A 54 10.10 -2.60 -2.94
N LEU A 55 10.90 -3.58 -2.53
CA LEU A 55 10.72 -4.30 -1.26
C LEU A 55 11.69 -3.81 -0.19
N SER A 56 11.19 -3.75 1.04
CA SER A 56 11.99 -3.50 2.24
C SER A 56 12.47 -4.82 2.86
N HIS A 57 13.40 -4.71 3.80
CA HIS A 57 13.86 -5.84 4.62
C HIS A 57 14.37 -7.03 3.79
N ARG A 58 15.17 -6.76 2.76
CA ARG A 58 15.67 -7.78 1.82
C ARG A 58 16.64 -8.78 2.46
N GLY A 59 17.25 -8.41 3.59
CA GLY A 59 18.12 -9.27 4.40
C GLY A 59 19.32 -9.77 3.59
N LYS A 60 19.51 -11.09 3.56
CA LYS A 60 20.59 -11.76 2.80
C LYS A 60 20.16 -12.22 1.40
N THR A 61 18.90 -11.99 1.02
CA THR A 61 18.36 -12.46 -0.26
C THR A 61 18.89 -11.56 -1.36
N SER A 62 19.70 -12.11 -2.27
CA SER A 62 20.13 -11.36 -3.45
C SER A 62 18.98 -11.17 -4.43
N ARG A 63 19.11 -10.19 -5.32
CA ARG A 63 18.14 -9.92 -6.37
C ARG A 63 17.92 -11.14 -7.27
N GLU A 64 19.00 -11.81 -7.66
CA GLU A 64 18.98 -13.00 -8.51
C GLU A 64 18.26 -14.16 -7.82
N GLN A 65 18.52 -14.36 -6.53
CA GLN A 65 17.83 -15.38 -5.72
C GLN A 65 16.33 -15.08 -5.60
N PHE A 66 15.97 -13.81 -5.42
CA PHE A 66 14.57 -13.40 -5.39
C PHE A 66 13.88 -13.68 -6.73
N VAL A 67 14.47 -13.25 -7.84
CA VAL A 67 13.92 -13.42 -9.18
C VAL A 67 13.74 -14.90 -9.52
N ALA A 68 14.71 -15.75 -9.21
CA ALA A 68 14.62 -17.19 -9.40
C ALA A 68 13.42 -17.78 -8.63
N ARG A 69 13.30 -17.49 -7.33
CA ARG A 69 12.20 -17.98 -6.50
C ARG A 69 10.83 -17.50 -6.95
N MET A 70 10.73 -16.25 -7.39
CA MET A 70 9.46 -15.68 -7.85
C MET A 70 9.04 -16.27 -9.20
N ARG A 71 10.00 -16.56 -10.10
CA ARG A 71 9.72 -17.27 -11.36
C ARG A 71 9.17 -18.67 -11.14
N ASP A 72 9.70 -19.38 -10.15
CA ASP A 72 9.28 -20.75 -9.80
C ASP A 72 7.99 -20.77 -8.96
N SER A 73 7.52 -19.61 -8.50
CA SER A 73 6.30 -19.52 -7.69
C SER A 73 5.05 -19.76 -8.55
N ALA A 74 4.21 -20.69 -8.09
CA ALA A 74 2.97 -21.03 -8.78
C ALA A 74 1.84 -20.00 -8.57
N ARG A 75 1.99 -19.10 -7.58
CA ARG A 75 0.97 -18.12 -7.19
C ARG A 75 1.37 -16.71 -7.58
N ARG A 76 0.40 -15.93 -8.03
CA ARG A 76 0.54 -14.51 -8.40
C ARG A 76 -0.69 -13.73 -7.91
N PRO A 77 -0.62 -12.39 -7.78
CA PRO A 77 -1.79 -11.59 -7.45
C PRO A 77 -2.85 -11.72 -8.54
N ALA A 78 -4.11 -11.83 -8.12
CA ALA A 78 -5.25 -11.82 -9.03
C ALA A 78 -5.30 -10.51 -9.82
N CYS A 79 -5.90 -10.54 -11.00
CA CYS A 79 -6.09 -9.34 -11.80
C CYS A 79 -7.27 -8.48 -11.31
N CYS A 80 -7.27 -7.21 -11.72
CA CYS A 80 -8.41 -6.31 -11.60
C CYS A 80 -8.91 -6.09 -10.16
N TRP A 81 -10.24 -6.08 -9.97
CA TRP A 81 -10.89 -5.78 -8.69
C TRP A 81 -10.60 -6.80 -7.59
N GLN A 82 -10.21 -8.03 -7.94
CA GLN A 82 -9.86 -9.07 -6.97
C GLN A 82 -8.43 -8.93 -6.43
N LYS A 83 -7.61 -8.05 -7.02
CA LYS A 83 -6.22 -7.82 -6.60
C LYS A 83 -6.13 -7.43 -5.12
N MET A 84 -6.98 -6.51 -4.70
CA MET A 84 -6.93 -5.91 -3.38
C MET A 84 -8.32 -5.46 -2.94
N GLU A 85 -8.74 -5.89 -1.77
CA GLU A 85 -10.05 -5.60 -1.18
C GLU A 85 -9.90 -5.27 0.31
N ASN A 86 -10.85 -4.50 0.86
CA ASN A 86 -10.95 -4.19 2.29
C ASN A 86 -9.67 -3.56 2.88
N PHE A 87 -9.00 -2.68 2.12
CA PHE A 87 -7.81 -1.99 2.60
C PHE A 87 -8.15 -1.08 3.78
N LYS A 88 -7.45 -1.27 4.91
CA LYS A 88 -7.61 -0.46 6.12
C LYS A 88 -6.26 -0.19 6.75
N VAL A 89 -5.96 1.07 7.04
CA VAL A 89 -4.78 1.44 7.83
C VAL A 89 -5.09 1.20 9.31
N LEU A 90 -4.36 0.31 9.96
CA LEU A 90 -4.53 0.01 11.39
C LEU A 90 -3.66 0.92 12.27
N ASN A 91 -2.45 1.22 11.79
CA ASN A 91 -1.49 2.06 12.49
C ASN A 91 -0.54 2.68 11.47
N GLU A 92 -0.22 3.95 11.65
CA GLU A 92 0.75 4.65 10.82
C GLU A 92 1.69 5.48 11.69
N LYS A 93 2.98 5.31 11.43
CA LYS A 93 4.08 6.08 11.98
C LYS A 93 4.89 6.63 10.81
N ARG A 94 5.78 7.59 11.10
CA ARG A 94 6.62 8.26 10.09
C ARG A 94 7.41 7.30 9.17
N THR A 95 7.81 6.14 9.66
CA THR A 95 8.66 5.19 8.93
C THR A 95 8.04 3.80 8.76
N GLU A 96 6.88 3.56 9.37
CA GLU A 96 6.25 2.23 9.41
C GLU A 96 4.73 2.37 9.42
N ALA A 97 4.04 1.49 8.69
CA ALA A 97 2.58 1.41 8.72
C ALA A 97 2.16 -0.06 8.80
N THR A 98 1.04 -0.32 9.47
CA THR A 98 0.37 -1.62 9.47
C THR A 98 -0.97 -1.45 8.77
N VAL A 99 -1.20 -2.25 7.73
CA VAL A 99 -2.44 -2.24 6.96
C VAL A 99 -3.08 -3.61 7.00
N HIS A 100 -4.40 -3.66 7.16
CA HIS A 100 -5.19 -4.87 7.01
C HIS A 100 -5.77 -4.89 5.61
N VAL A 101 -5.57 -5.99 4.88
CA VAL A 101 -6.05 -6.09 3.50
C VAL A 101 -6.25 -7.53 3.07
N LYS A 102 -7.24 -7.74 2.19
CA LYS A 102 -7.48 -8.98 1.48
C LYS A 102 -6.85 -8.89 0.09
N ILE A 103 -5.93 -9.79 -0.22
CA ILE A 103 -5.25 -9.88 -1.52
C ILE A 103 -5.76 -11.13 -2.23
N GLY A 104 -6.33 -10.98 -3.42
CA GLY A 104 -6.63 -12.11 -4.29
C GLY A 104 -5.36 -12.67 -4.93
N LEU A 105 -5.27 -13.99 -5.00
CA LEU A 105 -4.16 -14.74 -5.56
C LEU A 105 -4.71 -15.76 -6.56
N GLU A 106 -4.04 -15.91 -7.68
CA GLU A 106 -4.31 -16.90 -8.71
C GLU A 106 -3.09 -17.81 -8.89
N GLY A 107 -3.31 -19.08 -9.26
CA GLY A 107 -2.21 -20.03 -9.44
C GLY A 107 -2.65 -21.49 -9.42
N THR A 108 -1.95 -22.34 -10.17
CA THR A 108 -2.25 -23.78 -10.21
C THR A 108 -1.76 -24.50 -8.95
N PRO A 109 -2.44 -25.57 -8.48
CA PRO A 109 -3.62 -26.23 -9.07
C PRO A 109 -4.98 -25.78 -8.51
N SER A 110 -5.06 -24.75 -7.67
CA SER A 110 -6.29 -24.36 -6.96
C SER A 110 -6.98 -23.17 -7.63
N PRO A 111 -8.32 -23.03 -7.57
CA PRO A 111 -8.99 -21.78 -7.94
C PRO A 111 -8.50 -20.61 -7.08
N VAL A 112 -8.75 -19.39 -7.57
CA VAL A 112 -8.40 -18.09 -6.96
C VAL A 112 -8.53 -18.17 -5.43
N GLN A 113 -7.39 -18.09 -4.75
CA GLN A 113 -7.31 -18.02 -3.29
C GLN A 113 -7.27 -16.56 -2.87
N SER A 114 -7.63 -16.24 -1.64
CA SER A 114 -7.38 -14.92 -1.09
C SER A 114 -6.62 -15.03 0.22
N ALA A 115 -5.76 -14.05 0.48
CA ALA A 115 -5.01 -13.93 1.72
C ALA A 115 -5.45 -12.63 2.41
N THR A 116 -6.18 -12.77 3.52
CA THR A 116 -6.58 -11.64 4.37
C THR A 116 -5.71 -11.64 5.61
N ARG A 117 -4.86 -10.62 5.76
CA ARG A 117 -4.00 -10.46 6.93
C ARG A 117 -3.47 -9.04 7.05
N ASP A 118 -2.75 -8.80 8.13
CA ASP A 118 -2.04 -7.55 8.37
C ASP A 118 -0.67 -7.59 7.68
N PHE A 119 -0.33 -6.49 7.02
CA PHE A 119 0.94 -6.27 6.35
C PHE A 119 1.65 -5.08 6.96
N LYS A 120 2.96 -5.20 7.11
CA LYS A 120 3.79 -4.10 7.61
C LYS A 120 4.54 -3.47 6.45
N LEU A 121 4.27 -2.20 6.21
CA LEU A 121 4.98 -1.39 5.22
C LEU A 121 6.04 -0.54 5.93
N SER A 122 7.14 -0.31 5.24
CA SER A 122 8.21 0.57 5.70
C SER A 122 8.40 1.69 4.70
N HIS A 123 8.48 2.92 5.22
CA HIS A 123 8.73 4.10 4.39
C HIS A 123 10.24 4.27 4.25
N ASP A 124 10.73 4.12 3.02
CA ASP A 124 12.14 4.26 2.68
C ASP A 124 12.24 4.89 1.29
N SER A 125 13.16 5.83 1.12
CA SER A 125 13.42 6.47 -0.18
C SER A 125 12.16 7.11 -0.79
N GLN A 126 11.33 7.75 0.05
CA GLN A 126 10.07 8.41 -0.33
C GLN A 126 8.96 7.48 -0.86
N ILE A 127 9.12 6.16 -0.69
CA ILE A 127 8.10 5.18 -1.09
C ILE A 127 7.79 4.22 0.05
N TRP A 128 6.53 3.81 0.14
CA TRP A 128 6.13 2.75 1.05
C TRP A 128 6.41 1.40 0.42
N LYS A 129 7.15 0.56 1.14
CA LYS A 129 7.65 -0.72 0.66
C LYS A 129 7.09 -1.86 1.50
N MET A 130 6.48 -2.85 0.85
CA MET A 130 6.15 -4.12 1.50
C MET A 130 7.43 -4.87 1.89
N ARG A 131 7.33 -5.77 2.86
CA ARG A 131 8.45 -6.64 3.23
C ARG A 131 8.63 -7.75 2.22
N LEU A 132 9.88 -8.09 1.92
CA LEU A 132 10.21 -9.21 1.05
C LEU A 132 9.62 -10.54 1.54
N THR A 133 9.58 -10.75 2.86
CA THR A 133 8.98 -11.95 3.47
C THR A 133 7.49 -12.07 3.17
N ASP A 134 6.76 -10.97 3.18
CA ASP A 134 5.31 -10.98 2.96
C ASP A 134 4.99 -11.39 1.52
N VAL A 135 5.78 -10.92 0.55
CA VAL A 135 5.67 -11.33 -0.86
C VAL A 135 5.99 -12.81 -1.03
N PHE A 136 7.06 -13.32 -0.41
CA PHE A 136 7.39 -14.74 -0.47
C PHE A 136 6.31 -15.64 0.14
N ASP A 137 5.76 -15.24 1.29
CA ASP A 137 4.68 -15.98 1.93
C ASP A 137 3.44 -16.08 1.01
N LEU A 138 3.04 -14.96 0.40
CA LEU A 138 1.92 -14.93 -0.55
C LEU A 138 2.24 -15.77 -1.79
N ALA A 139 3.45 -15.67 -2.33
CA ALA A 139 3.89 -16.45 -3.49
C ALA A 139 3.99 -17.95 -3.19
N GLY A 140 4.09 -18.34 -1.91
CA GLY A 140 4.40 -19.73 -1.53
C GLY A 140 5.88 -20.07 -1.75
N ALA A 141 6.70 -19.06 -1.98
CA ALA A 141 8.16 -19.14 -2.12
C ALA A 141 8.89 -18.93 -0.78
N GLY A 142 8.14 -18.70 0.31
CA GLY A 142 8.67 -18.67 1.66
C GLY A 142 9.20 -20.03 2.09
N THR A 143 10.21 -20.05 2.94
CA THR A 143 10.62 -21.28 3.65
C THR A 143 9.43 -21.77 4.45
N LYS A 144 8.87 -22.94 4.11
CA LYS A 144 7.80 -23.61 4.85
C LYS A 144 8.16 -23.61 6.34
N LYS A 145 7.56 -22.72 7.12
CA LYS A 145 7.58 -22.85 8.58
C LYS A 145 6.61 -23.99 8.88
N SER A 146 7.15 -25.16 9.20
CA SER A 146 6.37 -26.24 9.81
C SER A 146 5.61 -25.62 10.98
N ARG A 147 4.27 -25.51 10.86
CA ARG A 147 3.41 -25.29 12.01
C ARG A 147 3.43 -26.61 12.77
N HIS A 148 4.05 -26.59 13.94
CA HIS A 148 4.01 -27.66 14.92
C HIS A 148 2.88 -27.40 15.91
#